data_AF-G3I0B8-F1
#
_entry.id   AF-G3I0B8-F1
#
_cell.length_a   1.000
_cell.length_b   1.000
_cell.length_c   1.000
_cell.angle_alpha   90.00
_cell.angle_beta   90.00
_cell.angle_gamma   90.00
#
_symmetry.space_group_name_H-M   'P 1'
#
loop_
_entity.id
_entity.type
_entity.pdbx_description
1 polymer ?
#
loop_
_entity_poly.entity_id
_entity_poly.type
_entity_poly.pdbx_seq_one_letter_code
_entity_poly.pdbx_strand_id
1 'polypeptide(L)'
;MHRDVKPSNILVNSRGEIKLCDFGVSGQLIDSMANSFVGTRSYMSPERLQGTHYSVQSDIWSMGLSLVEMAVGRYPIPPPDAKELELLFGCQVHAFIKRSDAEEVDFAGWLCSTIGLNQPSTPTHAASI
;
A
#
# COMPACT_ATOMS: atom_id res chain seq x y z
N MET A 1 -7.60 0.50 -12.74
CA MET A 1 -8.17 0.35 -11.38
C MET A 1 -7.87 -1.06 -10.90
N HIS A 2 -7.34 -1.19 -9.69
CA HIS A 2 -6.91 -2.46 -9.11
C HIS A 2 -8.03 -3.19 -8.36
N ARG A 3 -8.87 -2.47 -7.60
CA ARG A 3 -10.06 -2.96 -6.87
C ARG A 3 -9.80 -3.89 -5.68
N ASP A 4 -8.56 -4.22 -5.36
CA ASP A 4 -8.21 -5.04 -4.19
C ASP A 4 -6.80 -4.68 -3.68
N VAL A 5 -6.51 -3.38 -3.57
CA VAL A 5 -5.26 -2.91 -2.94
C VAL A 5 -5.32 -3.22 -1.44
N LYS A 6 -4.35 -3.98 -0.94
CA LYS A 6 -4.21 -4.37 0.46
C LYS A 6 -2.78 -4.89 0.70
N PRO A 7 -2.29 -5.00 1.95
CA PRO A 7 -0.91 -5.41 2.22
C PRO A 7 -0.52 -6.74 1.57
N SER A 8 -1.41 -7.75 1.56
CA SER A 8 -1.12 -9.05 0.95
C SER A 8 -0.94 -9.02 -0.57
N ASN A 9 -1.36 -7.93 -1.23
CA ASN A 9 -1.25 -7.75 -2.68
C ASN A 9 -0.10 -6.79 -3.06
N ILE A 10 0.72 -6.37 -2.08
CA ILE A 10 1.94 -5.60 -2.27
C ILE A 10 3.12 -6.55 -2.02
N LEU A 11 3.71 -7.04 -3.10
CA LEU A 11 4.82 -7.98 -3.04
C LEU A 11 6.16 -7.26 -2.98
N VAL A 12 7.08 -7.83 -2.21
CA VAL A 12 8.45 -7.34 -2.04
C VAL A 12 9.44 -8.48 -2.28
N ASN A 13 10.66 -8.17 -2.70
CA ASN A 13 11.70 -9.19 -2.87
C ASN A 13 13.08 -8.75 -2.35
N SER A 14 14.00 -9.70 -2.23
CA SER A 14 15.36 -9.48 -1.73
C SER A 14 16.24 -8.60 -2.63
N ARG A 15 15.72 -8.08 -3.75
CA ARG A 15 16.39 -7.05 -4.57
C ARG A 15 15.89 -5.64 -4.26
N GLY A 16 14.94 -5.50 -3.33
CA GLY A 16 14.33 -4.23 -2.97
C GLY A 16 13.23 -3.76 -3.92
N GLU A 17 12.72 -4.64 -4.79
CA GLU A 17 11.60 -4.28 -5.67
C GLU A 17 10.26 -4.40 -4.93
N ILE A 18 9.36 -3.43 -5.14
CA ILE A 18 7.98 -3.44 -4.64
C ILE A 18 7.03 -3.50 -5.83
N LYS A 19 6.12 -4.49 -5.87
CA LYS A 19 5.22 -4.74 -7.01
C LYS A 19 3.81 -5.10 -6.53
N LEU A 20 2.81 -4.58 -7.22
CA LEU A 20 1.42 -4.97 -7.00
C LEU A 20 1.13 -6.31 -7.71
N CYS A 21 0.29 -7.15 -7.11
CA CYS A 21 -0.22 -8.39 -7.71
C CYS A 21 -1.75 -8.48 -7.64
N ASP A 22 -2.34 -9.56 -8.16
CA ASP A 22 -3.79 -9.80 -8.09
C ASP A 22 -4.65 -8.70 -8.72
N PHE A 23 -4.25 -8.26 -9.91
CA PHE A 23 -5.09 -7.47 -10.82
C PHE A 23 -6.30 -8.25 -11.36
N GLY A 24 -6.58 -9.47 -10.91
CA GLY A 24 -7.65 -10.34 -11.43
C GLY A 24 -9.06 -9.73 -11.37
N VAL A 25 -9.29 -8.77 -10.47
CA VAL A 25 -10.53 -7.97 -10.38
C VAL A 25 -10.58 -6.79 -11.35
N SER A 26 -9.46 -6.37 -11.93
CA SER A 26 -9.42 -5.32 -12.95
C SER A 26 -9.94 -5.80 -14.31
N GLY A 27 -9.90 -7.11 -14.58
CA GLY A 27 -10.36 -7.72 -15.83
C GLY A 27 -11.89 -7.89 -15.95
N GLN A 28 -12.64 -7.85 -14.84
CA GLN A 28 -14.12 -7.93 -14.84
C GLN A 28 -14.81 -6.67 -15.42
N LEU A 29 -14.05 -5.75 -16.01
CA LEU A 29 -14.54 -4.53 -16.65
C LEU A 29 -15.37 -4.78 -17.92
N ILE A 30 -15.26 -5.95 -18.55
CA ILE A 30 -15.79 -6.15 -19.91
C ILE A 30 -17.23 -6.71 -19.92
N ASP A 31 -17.61 -7.60 -18.99
CA ASP A 31 -18.87 -8.37 -19.15
C ASP A 31 -19.89 -8.25 -18.02
N SER A 32 -19.62 -7.50 -16.95
CA SER A 32 -20.59 -7.38 -15.87
C SER A 32 -20.48 -6.01 -15.23
N MET A 33 -21.57 -5.25 -15.33
CA MET A 33 -21.77 -3.97 -14.68
C MET A 33 -21.03 -3.84 -13.36
N ALA A 34 -20.40 -2.68 -13.16
CA ALA A 34 -19.65 -2.22 -12.00
C ALA A 34 -20.43 -2.26 -10.67
N ASN A 35 -20.90 -3.44 -10.25
CA ASN A 35 -21.74 -3.72 -9.09
C ASN A 35 -21.32 -5.01 -8.36
N SER A 36 -20.22 -5.67 -8.77
CA SER A 36 -19.78 -6.90 -8.14
C SER A 36 -19.01 -6.59 -6.83
N PHE A 37 -19.48 -7.16 -5.71
CA PHE A 37 -18.83 -7.09 -4.38
C PHE A 37 -17.53 -7.92 -4.32
N VAL A 38 -16.68 -7.81 -5.33
CA VAL A 38 -15.44 -8.57 -5.43
C VAL A 38 -14.29 -7.75 -4.83
N GLY A 39 -13.42 -8.42 -4.08
CA GLY A 39 -12.34 -7.82 -3.29
C GLY A 39 -12.58 -7.97 -1.79
N THR A 40 -11.61 -7.52 -1.00
CA THR A 40 -11.63 -7.65 0.46
C THR A 40 -12.43 -6.50 1.06
N ARG A 41 -13.58 -6.81 1.67
CA ARG A 41 -14.49 -5.79 2.25
C ARG A 41 -13.78 -4.82 3.20
N SER A 42 -12.80 -5.30 3.96
CA SER A 42 -12.05 -4.50 4.93
C SER A 42 -11.29 -3.33 4.31
N TYR A 43 -10.85 -3.42 3.05
CA TYR A 43 -10.12 -2.32 2.39
C TYR A 43 -10.98 -1.57 1.38
N MET A 44 -12.25 -1.94 1.27
CA MET A 44 -13.18 -1.35 0.32
C MET A 44 -13.55 0.07 0.74
N SER A 45 -13.57 0.99 -0.23
CA SER A 45 -13.98 2.36 0.00
C SER A 45 -15.49 2.47 0.27
N PRO A 46 -15.94 3.53 0.99
CA PRO A 46 -17.35 3.69 1.35
C PRO A 46 -18.27 3.71 0.14
N GLU A 47 -17.87 4.37 -0.95
CA GLU A 47 -18.64 4.47 -2.18
C GLU A 47 -18.83 3.10 -2.86
N ARG A 48 -17.84 2.20 -2.74
CA ARG A 48 -17.93 0.81 -3.21
C ARG A 48 -18.83 -0.04 -2.32
N LEU A 49 -18.75 0.14 -0.99
CA LEU A 49 -19.62 -0.55 -0.05
C LEU A 49 -21.10 -0.17 -0.23
N GLN A 50 -21.36 1.08 -0.66
CA GLN A 50 -22.69 1.59 -0.96
C GLN A 50 -23.19 1.25 -2.38
N GLY A 51 -22.36 0.60 -3.21
CA GLY A 51 -22.72 0.28 -4.60
C GLY A 51 -22.87 1.50 -5.51
N THR A 52 -22.24 2.61 -5.16
CA THR A 52 -22.25 3.84 -5.97
C THR A 52 -21.12 3.83 -7.01
N HIS A 53 -21.13 4.80 -7.94
CA HIS A 53 -20.10 4.89 -8.97
C HIS A 53 -18.71 5.09 -8.34
N TYR A 54 -17.80 4.15 -8.61
CA TYR A 54 -16.44 4.15 -8.08
C TYR A 54 -15.40 4.30 -9.19
N SER A 55 -14.24 4.84 -8.84
CA SER A 55 -13.15 5.15 -9.79
C SER A 55 -11.79 4.77 -9.19
N VAL A 56 -10.69 5.22 -9.80
CA VAL A 56 -9.34 5.03 -9.24
C VAL A 56 -9.22 5.63 -7.82
N GLN A 57 -10.07 6.58 -7.44
CA GLN A 57 -10.13 7.12 -6.09
C GLN A 57 -10.39 6.05 -5.02
N SER A 58 -11.10 4.98 -5.38
CA SER A 58 -11.33 3.86 -4.48
C SER A 58 -10.07 3.05 -4.20
N ASP A 59 -9.15 2.96 -5.17
CA ASP A 59 -7.83 2.34 -4.94
C ASP A 59 -6.96 3.23 -4.03
N ILE A 60 -7.10 4.56 -4.13
CA ILE A 60 -6.39 5.52 -3.24
C ILE A 60 -6.86 5.34 -1.80
N TRP A 61 -8.17 5.16 -1.57
CA TRP A 61 -8.71 4.83 -0.25
C TRP A 61 -8.08 3.54 0.31
N SER A 62 -8.11 2.47 -0.47
CA SER A 62 -7.56 1.18 -0.08
C SER A 62 -6.05 1.26 0.21
N MET A 63 -5.31 2.03 -0.58
CA MET A 63 -3.88 2.29 -0.36
C MET A 63 -3.63 3.06 0.93
N GLY A 64 -4.42 4.11 1.21
CA GLY A 64 -4.34 4.85 2.46
C GLY A 64 -4.57 3.96 3.68
N LEU A 65 -5.60 3.11 3.65
CA LEU A 65 -5.88 2.18 4.75
C LEU A 65 -4.75 1.17 4.96
N SER A 66 -4.16 0.69 3.87
CA SER A 66 -3.01 -0.23 3.91
C SER A 66 -1.77 0.43 4.52
N LEU A 67 -1.51 1.69 4.18
CA LEU A 67 -0.39 2.45 4.75
C LEU A 67 -0.56 2.67 6.26
N VAL A 68 -1.76 3.00 6.72
CA VAL A 68 -2.04 3.13 8.16
C VAL A 68 -1.86 1.80 8.88
N GLU A 69 -2.35 0.70 8.31
CA GLU A 69 -2.15 -0.63 8.89
C GLU A 69 -0.68 -0.99 9.06
N MET A 70 0.13 -0.78 8.02
CA MET A 70 1.55 -1.09 8.05
C MET A 70 2.33 -0.17 9.01
N ALA A 71 1.93 1.11 9.12
CA ALA A 71 2.55 2.06 10.03
C ALA A 71 2.26 1.77 11.51
N VAL A 72 1.03 1.33 11.82
CA VAL A 72 0.60 1.05 13.20
C VAL A 72 0.85 -0.41 13.60
N GLY A 73 0.98 -1.32 12.62
CA GLY A 73 1.12 -2.76 12.86
C GLY A 73 -0.19 -3.48 13.20
N ARG A 74 -1.34 -2.83 12.99
CA ARG A 74 -2.69 -3.41 13.19
C ARG A 74 -3.70 -2.80 12.23
N TYR A 75 -4.74 -3.56 11.87
CA TYR A 75 -5.82 -3.05 11.03
C TYR A 75 -6.48 -1.80 11.68
N PRO A 76 -6.64 -0.69 10.93
CA PRO A 76 -6.94 0.62 11.51
C PRO A 76 -8.44 0.90 11.63
N ILE A 77 -9.29 -0.13 11.68
CA ILE A 77 -10.70 0.02 12.01
C ILE A 77 -11.03 -0.88 13.20
N PRO A 78 -11.48 -0.32 14.34
CA PRO A 78 -11.73 1.11 14.60
C PRO A 78 -10.45 1.99 14.54
N PRO A 79 -10.60 3.29 14.22
CA PRO A 79 -9.48 4.19 13.95
C PRO A 79 -8.49 4.28 15.12
N PRO A 80 -7.18 4.40 14.84
CA PRO A 80 -6.19 4.79 15.83
C PRO A 80 -6.48 6.17 16.43
N ASP A 81 -5.85 6.49 17.57
CA ASP A 81 -5.98 7.81 18.18
C ASP A 81 -5.44 8.89 17.22
N ALA A 82 -6.07 10.07 17.19
CA ALA A 82 -5.63 11.16 16.32
C ALA A 82 -4.17 11.55 16.56
N LYS A 83 -3.69 11.48 17.81
CA LYS A 83 -2.28 11.74 18.15
C LYS A 83 -1.35 10.68 17.59
N GLU A 84 -1.78 9.42 17.55
CA GLU A 84 -1.02 8.31 16.96
C GLU A 84 -0.86 8.53 15.45
N LEU A 85 -1.93 8.95 14.77
CA LEU A 85 -1.88 9.29 13.35
C LEU A 85 -1.04 10.53 13.06
N GLU A 86 -1.11 11.56 13.89
CA GLU A 86 -0.32 12.80 13.73
C GLU A 86 1.18 12.53 13.90
N LEU A 87 1.57 11.68 14.86
CA LEU A 87 2.96 11.27 15.05
C LEU A 87 3.51 10.46 13.85
N LEU A 88 2.67 9.62 13.22
CA LEU A 88 3.08 8.76 12.12
C LEU A 88 3.15 9.50 10.78
N PHE A 89 2.17 10.36 10.48
CA PHE A 89 2.02 10.95 9.14
C PHE A 89 2.32 12.45 9.08
N GLY A 90 2.34 13.16 10.21
CA GLY A 90 2.55 14.60 10.28
C GLY A 90 1.47 15.44 9.59
N CYS A 91 1.60 16.77 9.66
CA CYS A 91 0.61 17.72 9.11
C CYS A 91 0.70 17.98 7.60
N GLN A 92 1.70 17.47 6.89
CA GLN A 92 1.90 17.72 5.45
C GLN A 92 2.03 16.43 4.63
N VAL A 93 0.89 15.80 4.37
CA VAL A 93 0.81 14.51 3.65
C VAL A 93 1.27 14.62 2.18
N HIS A 94 1.21 15.80 1.55
CA HIS A 94 1.56 15.95 0.12
C HIS A 94 3.07 16.20 -0.13
N ALA A 95 3.84 16.66 0.87
CA ALA A 95 5.29 16.79 0.75
C ALA A 95 6.00 15.43 0.95
N PHE A 96 5.29 14.44 1.49
CA PHE A 96 5.80 13.12 1.85
C PHE A 96 6.50 12.42 0.69
N ILE A 97 5.83 12.28 -0.46
CA ILE A 97 6.39 11.54 -1.62
C ILE A 97 7.69 12.18 -2.11
N LYS A 98 7.75 13.51 -2.25
CA LYS A 98 8.97 14.21 -2.67
C LYS A 98 10.12 14.01 -1.69
N ARG A 99 9.81 13.95 -0.39
CA ARG A 99 10.81 13.70 0.65
C ARG A 99 11.30 12.26 0.58
N SER A 100 10.39 11.30 0.51
CA SER A 100 10.72 9.87 0.40
C SER A 100 11.49 9.51 -0.87
N ASP A 101 11.18 10.15 -2.01
CA ASP A 101 11.94 9.96 -3.26
C ASP A 101 13.38 10.50 -3.18
N ALA A 102 13.64 11.45 -2.27
CA ALA A 102 14.97 12.04 -2.07
C ALA A 102 15.75 11.37 -0.92
N GLU A 103 15.12 10.54 -0.11
CA GLU A 103 15.74 9.82 0.99
C GLU A 103 16.50 8.58 0.45
N GLU A 104 17.74 8.40 0.89
CA GLU A 104 18.48 7.17 0.62
C GLU A 104 18.08 6.10 1.64
N VAL A 105 17.37 5.07 1.17
CA VAL A 105 16.87 3.96 2.00
C VAL A 105 17.35 2.62 1.44
N ASP A 106 18.10 1.86 2.24
CA ASP A 106 18.44 0.46 1.93
C ASP A 106 17.27 -0.48 2.24
N PHE A 107 16.26 -0.44 1.38
CA PHE A 107 15.06 -1.25 1.55
C PHE A 107 15.34 -2.76 1.45
N ALA A 108 16.27 -3.19 0.58
CA ALA A 108 16.60 -4.61 0.45
C ALA A 108 17.31 -5.14 1.71
N GLY A 109 18.27 -4.40 2.26
CA GLY A 109 18.93 -4.76 3.51
C GLY A 109 17.97 -4.81 4.70
N TRP A 110 17.09 -3.81 4.81
CA TRP A 110 16.03 -3.80 5.83
C TRP A 110 15.10 -5.01 5.72
N LEU A 111 14.62 -5.31 4.50
CA LEU A 111 13.74 -6.44 4.26
C LEU A 111 14.44 -7.75 4.65
N CYS A 112 15.63 -8.02 4.10
CA CYS A 112 16.36 -9.25 4.41
C CYS A 112 16.62 -9.42 5.90
N SER A 113 17.01 -8.35 6.60
CA SER A 113 17.18 -8.38 8.07
C SER A 113 15.87 -8.68 8.81
N THR A 114 14.74 -8.15 8.35
CA THR A 114 13.44 -8.30 9.00
C THR A 114 12.89 -9.73 8.88
N ILE A 115 13.08 -10.37 7.73
CA ILE A 115 12.57 -11.72 7.47
C ILE A 115 13.62 -12.83 7.60
N GLY A 116 14.82 -12.51 8.10
CA GLY A 116 15.88 -13.48 8.38
C GLY A 116 16.54 -14.09 7.13
N LEU A 117 16.59 -13.34 6.03
CA LEU A 117 17.33 -13.73 4.81
C LEU A 117 18.77 -13.21 4.86
N ASN A 118 19.63 -13.81 4.02
CA ASN A 118 20.96 -13.28 3.78
C ASN A 118 20.90 -11.88 3.19
N GLN A 119 21.91 -11.08 3.48
CA GLN A 119 22.06 -9.73 2.93
C GLN A 119 22.05 -9.78 1.39
N PRO A 120 21.40 -8.80 0.72
CA PRO A 120 21.32 -8.77 -0.72
C PRO A 120 22.71 -8.61 -1.34
N SER A 121 22.99 -9.37 -2.39
CA SER A 121 24.26 -9.33 -3.12
C SER A 121 24.47 -8.03 -3.91
N THR A 122 23.45 -7.18 -4.02
CA THR A 122 23.52 -5.86 -4.64
C THR A 122 22.81 -4.87 -3.73
N PRO A 123 23.49 -3.85 -3.19
CA PRO A 123 22.85 -2.77 -2.46
C PRO A 123 21.80 -2.10 -3.36
N THR A 124 20.64 -1.70 -2.81
CA THR A 124 19.59 -1.06 -3.61
C THR A 124 20.04 0.27 -4.21
N HIS A 125 21.08 0.90 -3.65
CA HIS A 125 21.86 1.96 -4.28
C HIS A 125 23.35 1.80 -3.97
N ALA A 126 24.18 1.76 -5.01
CA ALA A 126 25.61 1.96 -4.85
C ALA A 126 25.83 3.37 -4.32
N ALA A 127 26.51 3.51 -3.18
CA ALA A 127 27.08 4.77 -2.74
C ALA A 127 27.84 5.38 -3.93
N SER A 128 27.29 6.46 -4.49
CA SER A 128 28.00 7.25 -5.47
C SER A 128 29.00 8.08 -4.68
N ILE A 129 30.26 7.64 -4.71
CA ILE A 129 31.43 8.36 -4.18
C ILE A 129 31.59 9.67 -4.94
#